data_AF-A0A3B8MLU9-F1
#
_entry.id   AF-A0A3B8MLU9-F1
#
_cell.length_a   1.000
_cell.length_b   1.000
_cell.length_c   1.000
_cell.angle_alpha   90.00
_cell.angle_beta   90.00
_cell.angle_gamma   90.00
#
_symmetry.space_group_name_H-M   'P 1'
#
loop_
_entity.id
_entity.type
_entity.pdbx_description
1 polymer ?
#
loop_
_entity_poly.entity_id
_entity_poly.type
_entity_poly.pdbx_seq_one_letter_code
_entity_poly.pdbx_strand_id
1 'polypeptide(L)'
;AVANTATTGTFTIPLMRSAGFKREHAAGIEAAASSGGALVPPIMGAGAYMMLEIVDPPVTYLQIITSAVIPAVLYYASLLLIVHLQDTDTQAEDAEQADVALSRPAGFLFSTAFATLILFLIIGFTPFRAVSLSLLFIVIQSAFHPSTRLRARDFLVIASRASAAGVSLIAAAACVGVITGVVTLTGVGGRLPGVIVPLAQSNLALGLILLMLSTIILGMGLPSAVCYLLMATLVGPILDELGLVPLAAHLFIFYFGMMSMVTPPVALAAYTASSIAESGIMTSGLAAFRFALVGFALPYCFVLNPELLLLSNEGGSPAATDVLATIALTAAGIVPLAAAVTGRFAQPLSVANRIALLVSSGFLMFARSTPNAWIAAGIGAILSIAILVVLTLTRRSD
;
A
#
# COMPACT_ATOMS: atom_id res chain seq x y z
N ALA A 1 -1.67 -9.40 0.38
CA ALA A 1 -2.87 -9.18 -0.47
C ALA A 1 -3.75 -10.43 -0.51
N VAL A 2 -3.54 -11.36 -1.45
CA VAL A 2 -4.43 -12.54 -1.65
C VAL A 2 -4.68 -13.37 -0.37
N ALA A 3 -3.63 -13.73 0.36
CA ALA A 3 -3.77 -14.49 1.60
C ALA A 3 -4.54 -13.71 2.70
N ASN A 4 -4.36 -12.40 2.78
CA ASN A 4 -5.12 -11.55 3.69
C ASN A 4 -6.59 -11.56 3.26
N THR A 5 -6.88 -11.32 1.98
CA THR A 5 -8.24 -11.36 1.45
C THR A 5 -8.93 -12.70 1.69
N ALA A 6 -8.21 -13.81 1.57
CA ALA A 6 -8.75 -15.15 1.84
C ALA A 6 -9.05 -15.41 3.33
N THR A 7 -8.47 -14.64 4.25
CA THR A 7 -8.57 -14.88 5.71
C THR A 7 -9.41 -13.82 6.41
N THR A 8 -9.17 -12.53 6.16
CA THR A 8 -9.99 -11.44 6.70
C THR A 8 -11.30 -11.30 5.93
N GLY A 9 -11.26 -11.47 4.61
CA GLY A 9 -12.42 -11.35 3.73
C GLY A 9 -13.57 -12.30 4.07
N THR A 10 -13.30 -13.47 4.65
CA THR A 10 -14.35 -14.42 5.07
C THR A 10 -15.25 -13.88 6.16
N PHE A 11 -14.80 -12.87 6.92
CA PHE A 11 -15.59 -12.23 7.97
C PHE A 11 -15.98 -10.80 7.60
N THR A 12 -15.07 -10.03 6.98
CA THR A 12 -15.32 -8.62 6.66
C THR A 12 -16.29 -8.44 5.49
N ILE A 13 -16.26 -9.32 4.47
CA ILE A 13 -17.17 -9.23 3.32
C ILE A 13 -18.62 -9.51 3.75
N PRO A 14 -18.93 -10.59 4.49
CA PRO A 14 -20.29 -10.80 5.03
C PRO A 14 -20.76 -9.64 5.90
N LEU A 15 -19.89 -9.09 6.75
CA LEU A 15 -20.21 -7.97 7.63
C LEU A 15 -20.52 -6.68 6.85
N MET A 16 -19.74 -6.36 5.82
CA MET A 16 -20.05 -5.23 4.94
C MET A 16 -21.36 -5.45 4.19
N ARG A 17 -21.65 -6.68 3.77
CA ARG A 17 -22.90 -7.02 3.09
C ARG A 17 -24.11 -6.91 4.02
N SER A 18 -24.01 -7.33 5.28
CA SER A 18 -25.09 -7.16 6.26
C SER A 18 -25.31 -5.68 6.60
N ALA A 19 -24.25 -4.88 6.59
CA ALA A 19 -24.32 -3.42 6.69
C ALA A 19 -24.83 -2.72 5.41
N GLY A 20 -25.26 -3.46 4.39
CA GLY A 20 -25.90 -2.93 3.18
C GLY A 20 -24.98 -2.58 2.00
N PHE A 21 -23.68 -2.90 2.06
CA PHE A 21 -22.79 -2.71 0.92
C PHE A 21 -23.11 -3.70 -0.20
N LYS A 22 -23.06 -3.22 -1.45
CA LYS A 22 -23.14 -4.09 -2.64
C LYS A 22 -22.00 -5.11 -2.65
N ARG A 23 -22.24 -6.30 -3.22
CA ARG A 23 -21.27 -7.42 -3.24
C ARG A 23 -19.94 -7.02 -3.86
N GLU A 24 -19.98 -6.35 -5.01
CA GLU A 24 -18.81 -5.85 -5.74
C GLU A 24 -18.05 -4.76 -4.96
N HIS A 25 -18.76 -3.95 -4.16
CA HIS A 25 -18.13 -2.93 -3.33
C HIS A 25 -17.45 -3.53 -2.10
N ALA A 26 -18.12 -4.47 -1.41
CA ALA A 26 -17.53 -5.19 -0.29
C ALA A 26 -16.27 -5.96 -0.72
N ALA A 27 -16.33 -6.64 -1.88
CA ALA A 27 -15.15 -7.29 -2.47
C ALA A 27 -14.05 -6.28 -2.81
N GLY A 28 -14.40 -5.15 -3.42
CA GLY A 28 -13.45 -4.11 -3.80
C GLY A 28 -12.74 -3.45 -2.61
N ILE A 29 -13.49 -3.12 -1.56
CA ILE A 29 -12.97 -2.52 -0.32
C ILE A 29 -12.02 -3.50 0.37
N GLU A 30 -12.43 -4.77 0.52
CA GLU A 30 -11.59 -5.80 1.13
C GLU A 30 -10.29 -6.02 0.33
N ALA A 31 -10.39 -6.10 -1.00
CA ALA A 31 -9.22 -6.27 -1.87
C ALA A 31 -8.25 -5.09 -1.77
N ALA A 32 -8.76 -3.85 -1.73
CA ALA A 32 -7.97 -2.64 -1.52
C ALA A 32 -7.28 -2.65 -0.15
N ALA A 33 -8.04 -2.84 0.93
CA ALA A 33 -7.51 -2.89 2.30
C ALA A 33 -6.48 -4.01 2.48
N SER A 34 -6.74 -5.19 1.93
CA SER A 34 -5.83 -6.34 1.97
C SER A 34 -4.53 -6.12 1.18
N SER A 35 -4.60 -5.35 0.09
CA SER A 35 -3.43 -5.03 -0.75
C SER A 35 -2.56 -3.97 -0.10
N GLY A 36 -3.19 -2.94 0.49
CA GLY A 36 -2.51 -1.95 1.32
C GLY A 36 -1.76 -2.54 2.51
N GLY A 37 -2.20 -3.68 3.05
CA GLY A 37 -1.56 -4.30 4.21
C GLY A 37 -0.12 -4.73 3.97
N ALA A 38 0.26 -4.96 2.71
CA ALA A 38 1.65 -5.24 2.33
C ALA A 38 2.55 -3.99 2.32
N LEU A 39 1.96 -2.80 2.38
CA LEU A 39 2.65 -1.51 2.41
C LEU A 39 2.80 -0.97 3.84
N VAL A 40 2.11 -1.57 4.82
CA VAL A 40 2.08 -1.11 6.21
C VAL A 40 3.29 -1.60 6.98
N PRO A 41 4.06 -0.70 7.61
CA PRO A 41 5.08 -1.07 8.58
C PRO A 41 4.49 -1.72 9.84
N PRO A 42 5.22 -2.64 10.50
CA PRO A 42 6.54 -3.16 10.15
C PRO A 42 6.46 -4.37 9.21
N ILE A 43 5.27 -4.89 8.93
CA ILE A 43 5.16 -6.18 8.26
C ILE A 43 5.73 -6.11 6.85
N MET A 44 5.36 -5.08 6.05
CA MET A 44 5.83 -4.72 4.69
C MET A 44 6.22 -5.88 3.73
N GLY A 45 5.78 -7.09 4.05
CA GLY A 45 6.30 -8.35 3.53
C GLY A 45 7.82 -8.51 3.61
N ALA A 46 8.31 -9.52 2.90
CA ALA A 46 9.74 -9.66 2.57
C ALA A 46 10.24 -8.58 1.58
N GLY A 47 9.36 -7.70 1.08
CA GLY A 47 9.75 -6.59 0.18
C GLY A 47 10.67 -5.58 0.86
N ALA A 48 10.39 -5.22 2.12
CA ALA A 48 11.27 -4.36 2.91
C ALA A 48 12.67 -4.98 3.13
N TYR A 49 12.80 -6.31 3.17
CA TYR A 49 14.11 -6.96 3.25
C TYR A 49 14.90 -6.84 1.96
N MET A 50 14.24 -7.08 0.83
CA MET A 50 14.88 -6.91 -0.46
C MET A 50 15.32 -5.45 -0.68
N MET A 51 14.59 -4.47 -0.15
CA MET A 51 15.03 -3.06 -0.17
C MET A 51 16.34 -2.85 0.57
N LEU A 52 16.58 -3.51 1.70
CA LEU A 52 17.85 -3.37 2.43
C LEU A 52 19.06 -3.88 1.64
N GLU A 53 18.85 -4.88 0.79
CA GLU A 53 19.91 -5.50 0.01
C GLU A 53 20.18 -4.78 -1.32
N ILE A 54 19.16 -4.09 -1.87
CA ILE A 54 19.22 -3.55 -3.23
C ILE A 54 19.34 -2.02 -3.26
N VAL A 55 18.77 -1.30 -2.28
CA VAL A 55 18.81 0.16 -2.28
C VAL A 55 20.25 0.63 -2.03
N ASP A 56 20.77 1.46 -2.94
CA ASP A 56 22.05 2.14 -2.81
C ASP A 56 21.81 3.67 -2.79
N PRO A 57 22.31 4.43 -1.80
CA PRO A 57 23.14 4.02 -0.66
C PRO A 57 22.40 3.12 0.35
N PRO A 58 23.11 2.29 1.13
CA PRO A 58 22.50 1.33 2.06
C PRO A 58 21.59 2.01 3.09
N VAL A 59 20.36 1.55 3.18
CA VAL A 59 19.36 2.04 4.16
C VAL A 59 19.19 1.07 5.33
N THR A 60 18.78 1.60 6.47
CA THR A 60 18.41 0.77 7.63
C THR A 60 16.95 0.35 7.55
N TYR A 61 16.60 -0.76 8.19
CA TYR A 61 15.19 -1.19 8.25
C TYR A 61 14.33 -0.13 8.93
N LEU A 62 14.86 0.52 9.97
CA LEU A 62 14.19 1.61 10.68
C LEU A 62 13.85 2.75 9.71
N GLN A 63 14.77 3.15 8.84
CA GLN A 63 14.52 4.18 7.82
C GLN A 63 13.37 3.78 6.89
N ILE A 64 13.36 2.54 6.36
CA ILE A 64 12.30 2.05 5.48
C ILE A 64 10.94 2.13 6.18
N ILE A 65 10.84 1.62 7.42
CA ILE A 65 9.57 1.64 8.14
C ILE A 65 9.13 3.06 8.47
N THR A 66 10.04 3.93 8.94
CA THR A 66 9.68 5.31 9.28
C THR A 66 9.22 6.09 8.06
N SER A 67 9.86 5.86 6.91
CA SER A 67 9.46 6.49 5.64
C SER A 67 8.10 6.00 5.15
N ALA A 68 7.76 4.73 5.39
CA ALA A 68 6.48 4.16 4.94
C ALA A 68 5.30 4.41 5.89
N VAL A 69 5.53 4.79 7.16
CA VAL A 69 4.43 5.00 8.14
C VAL A 69 3.45 6.07 7.68
N ILE A 70 3.94 7.25 7.27
CA ILE A 70 3.07 8.38 6.90
C ILE A 70 2.21 8.04 5.67
N PRO A 71 2.78 7.57 4.54
CA PRO A 71 2.00 7.10 3.40
C PRO A 71 1.01 5.98 3.75
N ALA A 72 1.38 5.03 4.63
CA ALA A 72 0.48 3.97 5.06
C ALA A 72 -0.72 4.51 5.84
N VAL A 73 -0.50 5.43 6.79
CA VAL A 73 -1.58 6.09 7.54
C VAL A 73 -2.50 6.86 6.61
N LEU A 74 -1.95 7.64 5.68
CA LEU A 74 -2.73 8.40 4.69
C LEU A 74 -3.55 7.48 3.78
N TYR A 75 -2.97 6.36 3.33
CA TYR A 75 -3.67 5.36 2.53
C TYR A 75 -4.87 4.77 3.28
N TYR A 76 -4.70 4.32 4.53
CA TYR A 76 -5.81 3.75 5.30
C TYR A 76 -6.82 4.80 5.75
N ALA A 77 -6.38 6.02 6.09
CA ALA A 77 -7.28 7.14 6.36
C ALA A 77 -8.16 7.44 5.12
N SER A 78 -7.58 7.36 3.93
CA SER A 78 -8.33 7.53 2.68
C SER A 78 -9.33 6.40 2.44
N LEU A 79 -8.96 5.14 2.70
CA LEU A 79 -9.88 4.01 2.59
C LEU A 79 -11.02 4.13 3.60
N LEU A 80 -10.74 4.50 4.85
CA LEU A 80 -11.75 4.77 5.86
C LEU A 80 -12.71 5.87 5.41
N LEU A 81 -12.18 6.97 4.88
CA LEU A 81 -13.01 8.06 4.36
C LEU A 81 -13.86 7.61 3.16
N ILE A 82 -13.29 6.84 2.23
CA ILE A 82 -14.00 6.27 1.09
C ILE A 82 -15.14 5.36 1.56
N VAL A 83 -14.87 4.46 2.52
CA VAL A 83 -15.89 3.56 3.09
C VAL A 83 -16.97 4.38 3.78
N HIS A 84 -16.60 5.39 4.56
CA HIS A 84 -17.54 6.28 5.24
C HIS A 84 -18.43 7.08 4.28
N LEU A 85 -17.87 7.61 3.19
CA LEU A 85 -18.64 8.34 2.17
C LEU A 85 -19.45 7.41 1.25
N GLN A 86 -19.07 6.14 1.17
CA GLN A 86 -19.78 5.10 0.44
C GLN A 86 -20.92 4.49 1.27
N ASP A 87 -20.84 4.59 2.60
CA ASP A 87 -21.88 4.18 3.53
C ASP A 87 -23.15 4.97 3.24
N THR A 88 -24.23 4.26 2.95
CA THR A 88 -25.45 4.84 2.39
C THR A 88 -26.63 4.42 3.24
N ASP A 89 -27.20 5.33 4.04
CA ASP A 89 -28.52 5.20 4.68
C ASP A 89 -28.87 3.79 5.17
N THR A 90 -27.92 3.12 5.80
CA THR A 90 -28.07 1.76 6.29
C THR A 90 -28.41 1.84 7.75
N GLN A 91 -29.63 1.40 8.07
CA GLN A 91 -29.93 0.86 9.39
C GLN A 91 -28.98 -0.32 9.56
N ALA A 92 -27.78 -0.07 10.09
CA ALA A 92 -26.89 -1.13 10.50
C ALA A 92 -27.68 -1.89 11.58
N GLU A 93 -28.33 -2.98 11.18
CA GLU A 93 -28.70 -4.01 12.15
C GLU A 93 -27.43 -4.35 12.91
N ASP A 94 -27.50 -4.32 14.23
CA ASP A 94 -26.37 -4.60 15.11
C ASP A 94 -25.70 -5.89 14.62
N ALA A 95 -24.59 -5.75 13.91
CA ALA A 95 -23.87 -6.88 13.38
C ALA A 95 -23.51 -7.75 14.57
N GLU A 96 -24.01 -8.98 14.58
CA GLU A 96 -23.74 -9.96 15.63
C GLU A 96 -22.23 -9.97 15.83
N GLN A 97 -21.77 -9.42 16.96
CA GLN A 97 -20.35 -9.35 17.26
C GLN A 97 -19.87 -10.80 17.28
N ALA A 98 -19.14 -11.19 16.25
CA ALA A 98 -18.45 -12.46 16.26
C ALA A 98 -17.58 -12.44 17.50
N ASP A 99 -17.96 -13.23 18.51
CA ASP A 99 -17.24 -13.35 19.78
C ASP A 99 -15.94 -14.09 19.45
N VAL A 100 -14.96 -13.34 18.95
CA VAL A 100 -13.62 -13.85 18.72
C VAL A 100 -13.02 -13.96 20.10
N ALA A 101 -13.29 -15.09 20.77
CA ALA A 101 -12.64 -15.50 22.00
C ALA A 101 -11.14 -15.72 21.71
N LEU A 102 -10.41 -14.62 21.58
CA LEU A 102 -8.96 -14.60 21.53
C LEU A 102 -8.49 -15.26 22.82
N SER A 103 -7.93 -16.47 22.72
CA SER A 103 -7.31 -17.08 23.88
C SER A 103 -6.22 -16.12 24.37
N ARG A 104 -6.44 -15.50 25.53
CA ARG A 104 -5.51 -14.57 26.19
C ARG A 104 -4.04 -15.05 26.14
N PRO A 105 -3.72 -16.35 26.34
CA PRO A 105 -2.33 -16.81 26.22
C PRO A 105 -1.77 -16.75 24.79
N ALA A 106 -2.55 -17.07 23.75
CA ALA A 106 -2.06 -16.99 22.37
C ALA A 106 -1.88 -15.54 21.92
N GLY A 107 -2.80 -14.65 22.31
CA GLY A 107 -2.66 -13.21 22.07
C GLY A 107 -1.41 -12.65 22.74
N PHE A 108 -1.16 -13.01 24.01
CA PHE A 108 0.05 -12.61 24.72
C PHE A 108 1.33 -13.10 24.03
N LEU A 109 1.40 -14.37 23.64
CA LEU A 109 2.54 -14.94 22.90
C LEU A 109 2.81 -14.24 21.58
N PHE A 110 1.76 -13.91 20.82
CA PHE A 110 1.90 -13.16 19.57
C PHE A 110 2.36 -11.71 19.81
N SER A 111 1.82 -11.04 20.83
CA SER A 111 2.22 -9.68 21.17
C SER A 111 3.68 -9.61 21.62
N THR A 112 4.13 -10.55 22.45
CA THR A 112 5.52 -10.61 22.91
C THR A 112 6.49 -10.96 21.76
N ALA A 113 6.12 -11.92 20.91
CA ALA A 113 6.84 -12.22 19.67
C ALA A 113 7.14 -10.97 18.85
N PHE A 114 6.08 -10.23 18.57
CA PHE A 114 6.11 -9.06 17.73
C PHE A 114 6.90 -7.93 18.41
N ALA A 115 6.70 -7.71 19.71
CA ALA A 115 7.47 -6.75 20.48
C ALA A 115 8.98 -7.06 20.47
N THR A 116 9.37 -8.33 20.61
CA THR A 116 10.80 -8.72 20.53
C THR A 116 11.40 -8.49 19.16
N LEU A 117 10.64 -8.75 18.09
CA LEU A 117 11.07 -8.48 16.71
C LEU A 117 11.35 -7.00 16.49
N ILE A 118 10.41 -6.15 16.91
CA ILE A 118 10.54 -4.70 16.78
C ILE A 118 11.68 -4.16 17.63
N LEU A 119 11.83 -4.65 18.85
CA LEU A 119 12.94 -4.27 19.72
C LEU A 119 14.30 -4.57 19.08
N PHE A 120 14.50 -5.77 18.54
CA PHE A 120 15.78 -6.11 17.90
C PHE A 120 16.08 -5.27 16.66
N LEU A 121 15.05 -4.93 15.87
CA LEU A 121 15.17 -3.99 14.76
C LEU A 121 15.57 -2.58 15.20
N ILE A 122 14.97 -2.07 16.29
CA ILE A 122 15.32 -0.76 16.84
C ILE A 122 16.76 -0.74 17.36
N ILE A 123 17.24 -1.84 17.94
CA ILE A 123 18.63 -1.99 18.41
C ILE A 123 19.62 -2.09 17.21
N GLY A 124 19.12 -2.19 15.97
CA GLY A 124 19.95 -2.21 14.77
C GLY A 124 20.42 -3.61 14.37
N PHE A 125 19.79 -4.68 14.88
CA PHE A 125 20.07 -6.02 14.38
C PHE A 125 19.62 -6.15 12.93
N THR A 126 20.36 -6.95 12.16
CA THR A 126 19.90 -7.31 10.82
C THR A 126 18.56 -8.03 10.94
N PRO A 127 17.63 -7.84 9.99
CA PRO A 127 16.31 -8.43 10.16
C PRO A 127 16.30 -9.95 10.22
N PHE A 128 17.22 -10.60 9.50
CA PHE A 128 17.43 -12.04 9.63
C PHE A 128 17.71 -12.45 11.08
N ARG A 129 18.65 -11.76 11.74
CA ARG A 129 18.97 -12.00 13.17
C ARG A 129 17.77 -11.70 14.07
N ALA A 130 17.08 -10.59 13.83
CA ALA A 130 15.92 -10.19 14.63
C ALA A 130 14.78 -11.22 14.54
N VAL A 131 14.45 -11.69 13.33
CA VAL A 131 13.43 -12.73 13.12
C VAL A 131 13.84 -14.05 13.76
N SER A 132 15.08 -14.50 13.57
CA SER A 132 15.55 -15.78 14.16
C SER A 132 15.51 -15.75 15.69
N LEU A 133 15.98 -14.66 16.32
CA LEU A 133 15.96 -14.52 17.77
C LEU A 133 14.54 -14.37 18.33
N SER A 134 13.66 -13.66 17.61
CA SER A 134 12.25 -13.53 18.02
C SER A 134 11.53 -14.88 17.91
N LEU A 135 11.79 -15.66 16.86
CA LEU A 135 11.22 -17.00 16.72
C LEU A 135 11.70 -17.93 17.84
N LEU A 136 12.99 -17.87 18.19
CA LEU A 136 13.54 -18.62 19.33
C LEU A 136 12.86 -18.21 20.64
N PHE A 137 12.69 -16.90 20.86
CA PHE A 137 12.00 -16.37 22.04
C PHE A 137 10.56 -16.88 22.14
N ILE A 138 9.81 -16.92 21.04
CA ILE A 138 8.45 -17.47 21.00
C ILE A 138 8.42 -18.94 21.37
N VAL A 139 9.34 -19.74 20.81
CA VAL A 139 9.40 -21.18 21.10
C VAL A 139 9.71 -21.42 22.58
N ILE A 140 10.63 -20.64 23.15
CA ILE A 140 10.96 -20.69 24.58
C ILE A 140 9.75 -20.28 25.43
N GLN A 141 9.12 -19.16 25.12
CA GLN A 141 7.96 -18.64 25.85
C GLN A 141 6.76 -19.60 25.77
N SER A 142 6.52 -20.20 24.60
CA SER A 142 5.47 -21.18 24.34
C SER A 142 5.58 -22.39 25.27
N ALA A 143 6.81 -22.77 25.66
CA ALA A 143 7.05 -23.91 26.55
C ALA A 143 6.54 -23.70 27.99
N PHE A 144 6.38 -22.45 28.43
CA PHE A 144 5.98 -22.13 29.81
C PHE A 144 4.47 -22.17 30.06
N HIS A 145 3.62 -22.14 29.02
CA HIS A 145 2.16 -22.14 29.20
C HIS A 145 1.52 -23.43 28.64
N PRO A 146 0.69 -24.16 29.42
CA PRO A 146 0.16 -25.47 29.02
C PRO A 146 -0.66 -25.45 27.72
N SER A 147 -1.40 -24.36 27.47
CA SER A 147 -2.26 -24.24 26.29
C SER A 147 -1.49 -23.95 25.00
N THR A 148 -0.22 -23.56 25.07
CA THR A 148 0.59 -23.14 23.92
C THR A 148 1.83 -23.99 23.73
N ARG A 149 2.06 -24.97 24.61
CA ARG A 149 3.27 -25.80 24.63
C ARG A 149 3.37 -26.64 23.36
N LEU A 150 4.42 -26.39 22.59
CA LEU A 150 4.71 -27.15 21.38
C LEU A 150 5.28 -28.54 21.74
N ARG A 151 4.59 -29.61 21.33
CA ARG A 151 5.19 -30.96 21.36
C ARG A 151 6.13 -31.10 20.17
N ALA A 152 7.11 -32.02 20.26
CA ALA A 152 8.06 -32.26 19.17
C ALA A 152 7.36 -32.57 17.82
N ARG A 153 6.26 -33.33 17.86
CA ARG A 153 5.44 -33.62 16.68
C ARG A 153 4.80 -32.35 16.09
N ASP A 154 4.24 -31.49 16.95
CA ASP A 154 3.58 -30.24 16.52
C ASP A 154 4.61 -29.27 15.93
N PHE A 155 5.80 -29.20 16.52
CA PHE A 155 6.92 -28.43 15.97
C PHE A 155 7.32 -28.92 14.57
N LEU A 156 7.47 -30.23 14.37
CA LEU A 156 7.78 -30.80 13.05
C LEU A 156 6.67 -30.50 12.02
N VAL A 157 5.41 -30.58 12.43
CA VAL A 157 4.27 -30.23 11.56
C VAL A 157 4.29 -28.74 11.19
N ILE A 158 4.52 -27.85 12.16
CA ILE A 158 4.59 -26.40 11.92
C ILE A 158 5.80 -26.07 11.03
N ALA A 159 6.97 -26.66 11.30
CA ALA A 159 8.16 -26.49 10.48
C ALA A 159 7.91 -26.97 9.05
N SER A 160 7.27 -28.13 8.85
CA SER A 160 6.89 -28.63 7.53
C SER A 160 5.93 -27.68 6.81
N ARG A 161 4.90 -27.17 7.49
CA ARG A 161 3.97 -26.19 6.92
C ARG A 161 4.64 -24.86 6.57
N ALA A 162 5.53 -24.37 7.43
CA ALA A 162 6.30 -23.16 7.20
C ALA A 162 7.24 -23.33 5.99
N SER A 163 7.95 -24.46 5.89
CA SER A 163 8.78 -24.79 4.74
C SER A 163 7.96 -24.87 3.46
N ALA A 164 6.81 -25.57 3.48
CA ALA A 164 5.91 -25.67 2.33
C ALA A 164 5.39 -24.30 1.86
N ALA A 165 5.06 -23.40 2.80
CA ALA A 165 4.66 -22.02 2.48
C ALA A 165 5.81 -21.21 1.83
N GLY A 166 7.07 -21.52 2.15
CA GLY A 166 8.25 -20.89 1.57
C GLY A 166 8.63 -21.40 0.17
N VAL A 167 8.21 -22.62 -0.22
CA VAL A 167 8.58 -23.22 -1.52
C VAL A 167 8.17 -22.34 -2.70
N SER A 168 6.97 -21.74 -2.65
CA SER A 168 6.48 -20.87 -3.72
C SER A 168 7.36 -19.62 -3.88
N LEU A 169 7.83 -19.05 -2.76
CA LEU A 169 8.73 -17.91 -2.75
C LEU A 169 10.10 -18.28 -3.34
N ILE A 170 10.67 -19.43 -2.96
CA ILE A 170 11.96 -19.92 -3.46
C ILE A 170 11.90 -20.20 -4.97
N ALA A 171 10.86 -20.91 -5.42
CA ALA A 171 10.67 -21.22 -6.83
C ALA A 171 10.52 -19.94 -7.67
N ALA A 172 9.71 -19.00 -7.20
CA ALA A 172 9.51 -17.73 -7.88
C ALA A 172 10.79 -16.87 -7.90
N ALA A 173 11.57 -16.84 -6.82
CA ALA A 173 12.87 -16.15 -6.78
C ALA A 173 13.89 -16.79 -7.75
N ALA A 174 13.93 -18.13 -7.84
CA ALA A 174 14.76 -18.82 -8.80
C ALA A 174 14.39 -18.45 -10.25
N CYS A 175 13.09 -18.38 -10.57
CA CYS A 175 12.61 -17.90 -11.86
C CYS A 175 13.02 -16.44 -12.13
N VAL A 176 12.94 -15.55 -11.13
CA VAL A 176 13.42 -14.16 -11.27
C VAL A 176 14.92 -14.12 -11.56
N GLY A 177 15.73 -14.99 -10.95
CA GLY A 177 17.15 -15.10 -11.27
C GLY A 177 17.39 -15.49 -12.73
N VAL A 178 16.64 -16.45 -13.26
CA VAL A 178 16.69 -16.83 -14.68
C VAL A 178 16.27 -15.67 -15.59
N ILE A 179 15.16 -15.00 -15.26
CA ILE A 179 14.68 -13.83 -16.02
C ILE A 179 15.74 -12.73 -16.01
N THR A 180 16.30 -12.42 -14.84
CA THR A 180 17.39 -11.46 -14.66
C THR A 180 18.57 -11.82 -15.56
N GLY A 181 19.03 -13.07 -15.51
CA GLY A 181 20.14 -13.54 -16.35
C GLY A 181 19.85 -13.38 -17.85
N VAL A 182 18.65 -13.77 -18.31
CA VAL A 182 18.25 -13.59 -19.72
C VAL A 182 18.21 -12.11 -20.09
N VAL A 183 17.60 -11.26 -19.26
CA VAL A 183 17.49 -9.82 -19.52
C VAL A 183 18.86 -9.16 -19.60
N THR A 184 19.77 -9.48 -18.67
CA THR A 184 21.13 -8.95 -18.64
C THR A 184 21.92 -9.42 -19.85
N LEU A 185 21.84 -10.70 -20.21
CA LEU A 185 22.59 -11.28 -21.34
C LEU A 185 22.05 -10.84 -22.72
N THR A 186 20.74 -10.64 -22.84
CA THR A 186 20.09 -10.21 -24.10
C THR A 186 20.16 -8.70 -24.32
N GLY A 187 20.56 -7.92 -23.31
CA GLY A 187 20.55 -6.46 -23.37
C GLY A 187 19.15 -5.84 -23.37
N VAL A 188 18.09 -6.65 -23.21
CA VAL A 188 16.70 -6.16 -23.10
C VAL A 188 16.54 -5.28 -21.86
N GLY A 189 17.33 -5.52 -20.80
CA GLY A 189 17.32 -4.73 -19.57
C GLY A 189 17.67 -3.26 -19.78
N GLY A 190 18.41 -2.92 -20.84
CA GLY A 190 18.72 -1.53 -21.20
C GLY A 190 17.65 -0.86 -22.07
N ARG A 191 16.72 -1.62 -22.69
CA ARG A 191 15.72 -1.03 -23.59
C ARG A 191 14.62 -0.28 -22.86
N LEU A 192 14.17 -0.80 -21.71
CA LEU A 192 13.20 -0.11 -20.85
C LEU A 192 13.78 1.23 -20.33
N PRO A 193 14.98 1.27 -19.71
CA PRO A 193 15.67 2.52 -19.40
C PRO A 193 15.82 3.44 -20.60
N GLY A 194 16.23 2.91 -21.77
CA GLY A 194 16.45 3.71 -22.98
C GLY A 194 15.20 4.42 -23.52
N VAL A 195 13.99 3.98 -23.13
CA VAL A 195 12.74 4.68 -23.44
C VAL A 195 12.33 5.61 -22.29
N ILE A 196 12.43 5.13 -21.05
CA ILE A 196 11.90 5.85 -19.88
C ILE A 196 12.80 7.03 -19.49
N VAL A 197 14.13 6.87 -19.47
CA VAL A 197 15.05 7.92 -19.00
C VAL A 197 15.00 9.17 -19.88
N PRO A 198 15.14 9.11 -21.21
CA PRO A 198 15.10 10.34 -22.03
C PRO A 198 13.76 11.07 -21.91
N LEU A 199 12.66 10.32 -21.78
CA LEU A 199 11.34 10.88 -21.54
C LEU A 199 11.24 11.50 -20.14
N ALA A 200 11.81 10.88 -19.11
CA ALA A 200 11.80 11.42 -17.76
C ALA A 200 12.68 12.68 -17.62
N GLN A 201 13.82 12.72 -18.31
CA GLN A 201 14.69 13.90 -18.35
C GLN A 201 14.01 15.09 -19.04
N SER A 202 13.18 14.84 -20.06
CA SER A 202 12.38 15.90 -20.70
C SER A 202 11.11 16.26 -19.91
N ASN A 203 10.46 15.27 -19.31
CA ASN A 203 9.26 15.43 -18.50
C ASN A 203 9.15 14.30 -17.46
N LEU A 204 9.54 14.62 -16.22
CA LEU A 204 9.54 13.67 -15.11
C LEU A 204 8.16 13.01 -14.91
N ALA A 205 7.05 13.74 -15.11
CA ALA A 205 5.71 13.18 -14.94
C ALA A 205 5.42 12.06 -15.95
N LEU A 206 5.82 12.23 -17.22
CA LEU A 206 5.68 11.19 -18.23
C LEU A 206 6.57 9.99 -17.91
N GLY A 207 7.80 10.24 -17.46
CA GLY A 207 8.72 9.20 -16.98
C GLY A 207 8.10 8.35 -15.86
N LEU A 208 7.55 9.00 -14.84
CA LEU A 208 6.89 8.33 -13.71
C LEU A 208 5.62 7.58 -14.11
N ILE A 209 4.84 8.08 -15.09
CA ILE A 209 3.68 7.36 -15.63
C ILE A 209 4.12 6.07 -16.34
N LEU A 210 5.14 6.14 -17.21
CA LEU A 210 5.66 4.95 -17.88
C LEU A 210 6.28 3.96 -16.89
N LEU A 211 6.96 4.46 -15.86
CA LEU A 211 7.50 3.67 -14.76
C LEU A 211 6.39 2.95 -13.98
N MET A 212 5.31 3.66 -13.63
CA MET A 212 4.12 3.08 -13.00
C MET A 212 3.52 1.98 -13.88
N LEU A 213 3.28 2.24 -15.16
CA LEU A 213 2.68 1.24 -16.06
C LEU A 213 3.56 0.00 -16.18
N SER A 214 4.86 0.20 -16.35
CA SER A 214 5.84 -0.89 -16.45
C SER A 214 5.84 -1.74 -15.17
N THR A 215 5.91 -1.10 -14.00
CA THR A 215 5.90 -1.83 -12.71
C THR A 215 4.57 -2.54 -12.44
N ILE A 216 3.42 -1.97 -12.81
CA ILE A 216 2.13 -2.68 -12.68
C ILE A 216 2.11 -3.94 -13.56
N ILE A 217 2.58 -3.84 -14.81
CA ILE A 217 2.62 -4.98 -15.73
C ILE A 217 3.59 -6.06 -15.24
N LEU A 218 4.78 -5.65 -14.78
CA LEU A 218 5.80 -6.57 -14.25
C LEU A 218 5.36 -7.25 -12.94
N GLY A 219 4.59 -6.56 -12.10
CA GLY A 219 4.15 -7.07 -10.79
C GLY A 219 3.01 -8.07 -10.84
N MET A 220 2.39 -8.23 -12.01
CA MET A 220 1.15 -8.94 -12.22
C MET A 220 1.24 -10.40 -11.77
N GLY A 221 0.62 -10.69 -10.63
CA GLY A 221 0.43 -12.05 -10.11
C GLY A 221 1.61 -12.68 -9.37
N LEU A 222 2.63 -11.89 -9.03
CA LEU A 222 3.80 -12.35 -8.28
C LEU A 222 3.67 -12.08 -6.77
N PRO A 223 4.24 -12.93 -5.89
CA PRO A 223 4.37 -12.61 -4.47
C PRO A 223 5.15 -11.29 -4.27
N SER A 224 4.81 -10.50 -3.24
CA SER A 224 5.36 -9.14 -3.02
C SER A 224 6.89 -9.04 -3.08
N ALA A 225 7.61 -9.99 -2.48
CA ALA A 225 9.08 -9.98 -2.46
C ALA A 225 9.68 -10.22 -3.84
N VAL A 226 9.09 -11.17 -4.58
CA VAL A 226 9.50 -11.56 -5.94
C VAL A 226 9.20 -10.44 -6.92
N CYS A 227 8.01 -9.84 -6.77
CA CYS A 227 7.54 -8.68 -7.51
C CYS A 227 8.56 -7.52 -7.38
N TYR A 228 8.93 -7.17 -6.14
CA TYR A 228 9.92 -6.13 -5.90
C TYR A 228 11.31 -6.49 -6.44
N LEU A 229 11.80 -7.71 -6.18
CA LEU A 229 13.11 -8.15 -6.68
C LEU A 229 13.18 -8.03 -8.21
N LEU A 230 12.16 -8.50 -8.92
CA LEU A 230 12.08 -8.39 -10.38
C LEU A 230 12.10 -6.93 -10.83
N MET A 231 11.32 -6.06 -10.19
CA MET A 231 11.29 -4.64 -10.52
C MET A 231 12.62 -3.96 -10.25
N ALA A 232 13.18 -4.13 -9.05
CA ALA A 232 14.42 -3.48 -8.68
C ALA A 232 15.58 -3.90 -9.59
N THR A 233 15.59 -5.14 -10.08
CA THR A 233 16.59 -5.58 -11.06
C THR A 233 16.39 -4.99 -12.46
N LEU A 234 15.13 -4.89 -12.93
CA LEU A 234 14.83 -4.43 -14.29
C LEU A 234 14.76 -2.91 -14.42
N VAL A 235 14.37 -2.26 -13.34
CA VAL A 235 14.05 -0.84 -13.25
C VAL A 235 15.07 -0.07 -12.40
N GLY A 236 15.84 -0.75 -11.53
CA GLY A 236 16.89 -0.13 -10.71
C GLY A 236 17.80 0.82 -11.48
N PRO A 237 18.36 0.44 -12.65
CA PRO A 237 19.18 1.34 -13.46
C PRO A 237 18.47 2.63 -13.87
N ILE A 238 17.15 2.58 -14.04
CA ILE A 238 16.33 3.77 -14.35
C ILE A 238 16.31 4.70 -13.15
N LEU A 239 16.14 4.17 -11.93
CA LEU A 239 15.92 4.96 -10.72
C LEU A 239 17.08 5.91 -10.44
N ASP A 240 18.30 5.44 -10.66
CA ASP A 240 19.53 6.24 -10.45
C ASP A 240 19.64 7.41 -11.43
N GLU A 241 19.10 7.26 -12.65
CA GLU A 241 19.14 8.28 -13.69
C GLU A 241 18.00 9.31 -13.60
N LEU A 242 17.00 9.09 -12.74
CA LEU A 242 15.85 9.99 -12.56
C LEU A 242 16.13 11.18 -11.62
N GLY A 243 17.28 11.19 -10.93
CA GLY A 243 17.60 12.24 -9.95
C GLY A 243 16.67 12.26 -8.74
N LEU A 244 16.02 11.13 -8.44
CA LEU A 244 15.11 10.98 -7.31
C LEU A 244 15.88 10.47 -6.08
N VAL A 245 15.33 10.72 -4.89
CA VAL A 245 15.85 10.10 -3.66
C VAL A 245 15.72 8.57 -3.80
N PRO A 246 16.82 7.78 -3.67
CA PRO A 246 16.81 6.35 -4.00
C PRO A 246 15.72 5.57 -3.24
N LEU A 247 15.60 5.77 -1.92
CA LEU A 247 14.57 5.10 -1.13
C LEU A 247 13.14 5.47 -1.59
N ALA A 248 12.90 6.70 -2.01
CA ALA A 248 11.60 7.12 -2.54
C ALA A 248 11.29 6.42 -3.87
N ALA A 249 12.28 6.30 -4.75
CA ALA A 249 12.15 5.61 -6.02
C ALA A 249 11.89 4.09 -5.84
N HIS A 250 12.58 3.45 -4.89
CA HIS A 250 12.35 2.05 -4.55
C HIS A 250 10.98 1.82 -3.89
N LEU A 251 10.52 2.73 -3.03
CA LEU A 251 9.15 2.70 -2.50
C LEU A 251 8.11 2.91 -3.60
N PHE A 252 8.39 3.76 -4.60
CA PHE A 252 7.50 4.00 -5.74
C PHE A 252 7.24 2.71 -6.54
N ILE A 253 8.31 2.01 -6.94
CA ILE A 253 8.16 0.74 -7.67
C ILE A 253 7.48 -0.34 -6.82
N PHE A 254 7.76 -0.37 -5.52
CA PHE A 254 7.13 -1.33 -4.61
C PHE A 254 5.64 -1.07 -4.43
N TYR A 255 5.24 0.21 -4.28
CA TYR A 255 3.84 0.61 -4.20
C TYR A 255 3.07 0.15 -5.43
N PHE A 256 3.57 0.43 -6.64
CA PHE A 256 2.87 0.03 -7.86
C PHE A 256 2.90 -1.47 -8.11
N GLY A 257 3.97 -2.16 -7.71
CA GLY A 257 3.98 -3.61 -7.68
C GLY A 257 2.90 -4.19 -6.78
N MET A 258 2.64 -3.58 -5.62
CA MET A 258 1.53 -3.99 -4.75
C MET A 258 0.16 -3.58 -5.27
N MET A 259 0.05 -2.40 -5.89
CA MET A 259 -1.20 -1.92 -6.49
C MET A 259 -1.62 -2.75 -7.71
N SER A 260 -0.70 -3.46 -8.37
CA SER A 260 -1.04 -4.44 -9.42
C SER A 260 -2.06 -5.50 -8.95
N MET A 261 -2.12 -5.79 -7.65
CA MET A 261 -3.06 -6.75 -7.04
C MET A 261 -4.51 -6.26 -7.04
N VAL A 262 -4.75 -4.98 -7.28
CA VAL A 262 -6.07 -4.36 -7.39
C VAL A 262 -6.33 -3.73 -8.75
N THR A 263 -5.38 -3.78 -9.69
CA THR A 263 -5.51 -3.25 -11.05
C THR A 263 -6.05 -4.32 -12.01
N PRO A 264 -7.19 -4.08 -12.69
CA PRO A 264 -7.65 -4.92 -13.80
C PRO A 264 -6.63 -4.93 -14.95
N PRO A 265 -6.51 -6.03 -15.71
CA PRO A 265 -7.38 -7.20 -15.70
C PRO A 265 -7.07 -8.24 -14.62
N VAL A 266 -5.87 -8.25 -14.03
CA VAL A 266 -5.43 -9.39 -13.19
C VAL A 266 -5.89 -9.31 -11.75
N ALA A 267 -5.87 -8.13 -11.11
CA ALA A 267 -6.43 -7.84 -9.78
C ALA A 267 -6.62 -9.05 -8.83
N LEU A 268 -5.55 -9.82 -8.55
CA LEU A 268 -5.70 -11.15 -7.91
C LEU A 268 -6.37 -11.09 -6.53
N ALA A 269 -6.16 -10.01 -5.78
CA ALA A 269 -6.86 -9.84 -4.50
C ALA A 269 -8.37 -9.68 -4.73
N ALA A 270 -8.77 -8.96 -5.77
CA ALA A 270 -10.19 -8.82 -6.14
C ALA A 270 -10.80 -10.14 -6.62
N TYR A 271 -10.03 -11.05 -7.21
CA TYR A 271 -10.51 -12.37 -7.63
C TYR A 271 -10.90 -13.24 -6.43
N THR A 272 -10.03 -13.25 -5.41
CA THR A 272 -10.32 -13.93 -4.16
C THR A 272 -11.50 -13.27 -3.45
N ALA A 273 -11.51 -11.93 -3.35
CA ALA A 273 -12.62 -11.21 -2.73
C ALA A 273 -13.96 -11.46 -3.46
N SER A 274 -13.97 -11.49 -4.79
CA SER A 274 -15.19 -11.73 -5.57
C SER A 274 -15.74 -13.15 -5.40
N SER A 275 -14.86 -14.14 -5.18
CA SER A 275 -15.29 -15.51 -4.86
C SER A 275 -15.98 -15.61 -3.50
N ILE A 276 -15.55 -14.80 -2.52
CA ILE A 276 -16.18 -14.73 -1.19
C ILE A 276 -17.48 -13.90 -1.24
N ALA A 277 -17.48 -12.81 -2.01
CA ALA A 277 -18.63 -11.91 -2.13
C ALA A 277 -19.73 -12.43 -3.07
N GLU A 278 -19.44 -13.47 -3.87
CA GLU A 278 -20.30 -13.96 -4.95
C GLU A 278 -20.66 -12.85 -5.95
N SER A 279 -19.64 -12.11 -6.41
CA SER A 279 -19.76 -11.01 -7.37
C SER A 279 -18.91 -11.28 -8.63
N GLY A 280 -19.18 -10.51 -9.69
CA GLY A 280 -18.36 -10.56 -10.90
C GLY A 280 -16.91 -10.17 -10.62
N ILE A 281 -15.95 -10.92 -11.16
CA ILE A 281 -14.52 -10.68 -10.99
C ILE A 281 -14.15 -9.27 -11.51
N MET A 282 -14.58 -8.93 -12.73
CA MET A 282 -14.22 -7.65 -13.35
C MET A 282 -14.86 -6.45 -12.65
N THR A 283 -16.12 -6.56 -12.22
CA THR A 283 -16.81 -5.49 -11.50
C THR A 283 -16.19 -5.26 -10.12
N SER A 284 -15.81 -6.34 -9.43
CA SER A 284 -15.10 -6.26 -8.15
C SER A 284 -13.68 -5.70 -8.31
N GLY A 285 -12.97 -6.08 -9.38
CA GLY A 285 -11.66 -5.53 -9.72
C GLY A 285 -11.71 -4.04 -10.05
N LEU A 286 -12.71 -3.59 -10.81
CA LEU A 286 -12.90 -2.17 -11.10
C LEU A 286 -13.28 -1.39 -9.84
N ALA A 287 -14.08 -1.97 -8.94
CA ALA A 287 -14.37 -1.40 -7.64
C ALA A 287 -13.11 -1.30 -6.76
N ALA A 288 -12.30 -2.35 -6.70
CA ALA A 288 -11.02 -2.37 -5.97
C ALA A 288 -10.07 -1.28 -6.49
N PHE A 289 -9.89 -1.19 -7.81
CA PHE A 289 -9.09 -0.15 -8.44
C PHE A 289 -9.58 1.25 -8.08
N ARG A 290 -10.90 1.48 -8.20
CA ARG A 290 -11.53 2.76 -7.85
C ARG A 290 -11.25 3.13 -6.40
N PHE A 291 -11.46 2.22 -5.45
CA PHE A 291 -11.22 2.50 -4.02
C PHE A 291 -9.74 2.63 -3.68
N ALA A 292 -8.85 1.98 -4.42
CA ALA A 292 -7.41 2.06 -4.23
C ALA A 292 -6.76 3.29 -4.88
N LEU A 293 -7.49 4.13 -5.63
CA LEU A 293 -6.93 5.27 -6.39
C LEU A 293 -6.05 6.21 -5.55
N VAL A 294 -6.34 6.39 -4.27
CA VAL A 294 -5.48 7.19 -3.37
C VAL A 294 -4.09 6.56 -3.21
N GLY A 295 -4.03 5.23 -3.16
CA GLY A 295 -2.79 4.47 -3.17
C GLY A 295 -1.99 4.57 -4.47
N PHE A 296 -2.62 4.96 -5.58
CA PHE A 296 -1.92 5.32 -6.82
C PHE A 296 -1.40 6.76 -6.80
N ALA A 297 -2.09 7.67 -6.12
CA ALA A 297 -1.68 9.07 -6.02
C ALA A 297 -0.50 9.28 -5.05
N LEU A 298 -0.49 8.57 -3.92
CA LEU A 298 0.53 8.73 -2.87
C LEU A 298 1.98 8.53 -3.35
N PRO A 299 2.31 7.53 -4.20
CA PRO A 299 3.65 7.39 -4.78
C PRO A 299 4.15 8.63 -5.50
N TYR A 300 3.31 9.27 -6.30
CA TYR A 300 3.69 10.52 -6.95
C TYR A 300 3.91 11.63 -5.94
N CYS A 301 3.09 11.71 -4.88
CA CYS A 301 3.21 12.75 -3.86
C CYS A 301 4.54 12.66 -3.13
N PHE A 302 4.95 11.45 -2.72
CA PHE A 302 6.18 11.25 -1.98
C PHE A 302 7.45 11.22 -2.83
N VAL A 303 7.35 10.88 -4.12
CA VAL A 303 8.50 10.98 -5.04
C VAL A 303 8.79 12.43 -5.39
N LEU A 304 7.75 13.25 -5.57
CA LEU A 304 7.92 14.67 -5.85
C LEU A 304 8.20 15.49 -4.59
N ASN A 305 7.76 15.02 -3.42
CA ASN A 305 7.98 15.65 -2.12
C ASN A 305 8.45 14.59 -1.11
N PRO A 306 9.75 14.24 -1.10
CA PRO A 306 10.33 13.24 -0.20
C PRO A 306 10.15 13.54 1.29
N GLU A 307 9.75 14.76 1.64
CA GLU A 307 9.40 15.15 3.02
C GLU A 307 8.24 14.31 3.56
N LEU A 308 7.37 13.77 2.70
CA LEU A 308 6.31 12.83 3.10
C LEU A 308 6.88 11.49 3.61
N LEU A 309 8.12 11.16 3.23
CA LEU A 309 8.89 10.00 3.69
C LEU A 309 9.86 10.35 4.82
N LEU A 310 9.82 11.58 5.35
CA LEU A 310 10.82 12.09 6.28
C LEU A 310 12.24 12.12 5.68
N LEU A 311 12.34 12.24 4.36
CA LEU A 311 13.59 12.36 3.61
C LEU A 311 13.75 13.77 3.04
N SER A 312 14.98 14.16 2.72
CA SER A 312 15.29 15.41 2.01
C SER A 312 15.99 15.13 0.68
N ASN A 313 15.85 16.04 -0.28
CA ASN A 313 16.53 15.94 -1.59
C ASN A 313 18.04 16.13 -1.48
N GLU A 314 18.53 16.91 -0.52
CA GLU A 314 19.95 17.24 -0.35
C GLU A 314 20.67 16.31 0.65
N GLY A 315 19.99 15.29 1.17
CA GLY A 315 20.46 14.47 2.29
C GLY A 315 20.29 15.17 3.65
N GLY A 316 20.08 14.38 4.70
CA GLY A 316 19.79 14.88 6.05
C GLY A 316 18.31 14.83 6.46
N SER A 317 17.97 15.47 7.58
CA SER A 317 16.59 15.51 8.07
C SER A 317 15.84 16.70 7.47
N PRO A 318 14.64 16.50 6.90
CA PRO A 318 13.83 17.60 6.38
C PRO A 318 13.38 18.53 7.52
N ALA A 319 13.15 19.80 7.22
CA ALA A 319 12.60 20.74 8.19
C ALA A 319 11.20 20.27 8.63
N ALA A 320 10.94 20.30 9.94
CA ALA A 320 9.67 19.86 10.50
C ALA A 320 8.46 20.62 9.93
N THR A 321 8.66 21.89 9.56
CA THR A 321 7.66 22.73 8.89
C THR A 321 7.29 22.20 7.51
N ASP A 322 8.28 21.71 6.75
CA ASP A 322 8.06 21.18 5.41
C ASP A 322 7.32 19.85 5.46
N VAL A 323 7.74 18.96 6.35
CA VAL A 323 7.04 17.69 6.61
C VAL A 323 5.58 17.94 6.99
N LEU A 324 5.34 18.83 7.95
CA LEU A 324 3.98 19.11 8.42
C LEU A 324 3.12 19.72 7.32
N ALA A 325 3.66 20.65 6.53
CA ALA A 325 2.97 21.25 5.40
C ALA A 325 2.62 20.22 4.32
N THR A 326 3.56 19.34 3.95
CA THR A 326 3.33 18.29 2.95
C THR A 326 2.28 17.28 3.42
N ILE A 327 2.32 16.87 4.69
CA ILE A 327 1.30 16.00 5.28
C ILE A 327 -0.06 16.68 5.26
N ALA A 328 -0.15 17.93 5.71
CA ALA A 328 -1.40 18.67 5.76
C ALA A 328 -2.03 18.86 4.38
N LEU A 329 -1.22 19.23 3.37
CA LEU A 329 -1.68 19.40 1.99
C LEU A 329 -2.12 18.08 1.36
N THR A 330 -1.36 17.01 1.58
CA THR A 330 -1.71 15.68 1.05
C THR A 330 -2.98 15.16 1.72
N ALA A 331 -3.11 15.28 3.04
CA ALA A 331 -4.32 14.92 3.78
C ALA A 331 -5.54 15.74 3.34
N ALA A 332 -5.37 17.05 3.13
CA ALA A 332 -6.41 17.92 2.60
C ALA A 332 -6.83 17.51 1.18
N GLY A 333 -5.87 17.09 0.33
CA GLY A 333 -6.13 16.60 -1.03
C GLY A 333 -6.80 15.23 -1.10
N ILE A 334 -6.67 14.39 -0.08
CA ILE A 334 -7.36 13.09 0.02
C ILE A 334 -8.88 13.26 0.16
N VAL A 335 -9.36 14.31 0.84
CA VAL A 335 -10.80 14.54 1.03
C VAL A 335 -11.58 14.72 -0.28
N PRO A 336 -11.22 15.68 -1.16
CA PRO A 336 -11.88 15.82 -2.46
C PRO A 336 -11.63 14.62 -3.37
N LEU A 337 -10.48 13.94 -3.26
CA LEU A 337 -10.20 12.70 -3.99
C LEU A 337 -11.19 11.60 -3.61
N ALA A 338 -11.34 11.34 -2.31
CA ALA A 338 -12.26 10.35 -1.78
C ALA A 338 -13.70 10.66 -2.20
N ALA A 339 -14.14 11.91 -2.06
CA ALA A 339 -15.47 12.36 -2.48
C ALA A 339 -15.71 12.18 -3.99
N ALA A 340 -14.73 12.51 -4.82
CA ALA A 340 -14.84 12.34 -6.27
C ALA A 340 -14.86 10.86 -6.68
N VAL A 341 -14.05 10.02 -6.01
CA VAL A 341 -13.98 8.59 -6.24
C VAL A 341 -15.29 7.91 -5.84
N THR A 342 -15.83 8.20 -4.67
CA THR A 342 -17.14 7.68 -4.21
C THR A 342 -18.31 8.26 -5.01
N GLY A 343 -18.15 9.48 -5.53
CA GLY A 343 -19.22 10.22 -6.20
C GLY A 343 -20.25 10.79 -5.23
N ARG A 344 -19.89 10.90 -3.95
CA ARG A 344 -20.75 11.41 -2.87
C ARG A 344 -19.91 12.16 -1.83
N PHE A 345 -20.51 13.18 -1.24
CA PHE A 345 -19.99 13.81 -0.02
C PHE A 345 -21.11 13.93 1.02
N ALA A 346 -21.87 15.03 0.98
CA ALA A 346 -23.12 15.17 1.73
C ALA A 346 -24.35 14.75 0.89
N GLN A 347 -24.21 14.80 -0.44
CA GLN A 347 -25.23 14.49 -1.45
C GLN A 347 -24.55 13.77 -2.63
N PRO A 348 -25.32 13.10 -3.51
CA PRO A 348 -24.79 12.59 -4.77
C PRO A 348 -24.18 13.72 -5.62
N LEU A 349 -22.94 13.50 -6.07
CA LEU A 349 -22.20 14.48 -6.87
C LEU A 349 -22.51 14.33 -8.36
N SER A 350 -22.72 15.45 -9.03
CA SER A 350 -22.72 15.52 -10.49
C SER A 350 -21.33 15.18 -11.06
N VAL A 351 -21.27 14.72 -12.32
CA VAL A 351 -20.00 14.42 -12.99
C VAL A 351 -19.08 15.65 -13.02
N ALA A 352 -19.63 16.85 -13.23
CA ALA A 352 -18.86 18.09 -13.19
C ALA A 352 -18.22 18.34 -11.82
N ASN A 353 -18.96 18.16 -10.73
CA ASN A 353 -18.43 18.32 -9.37
C ASN A 353 -17.37 17.27 -9.06
N ARG A 354 -17.52 16.03 -9.55
CA ARG A 354 -16.51 14.97 -9.40
C ARG A 354 -15.20 15.33 -10.10
N ILE A 355 -15.27 15.81 -11.34
CA ILE A 355 -14.08 16.24 -12.09
C ILE A 355 -13.42 17.45 -11.41
N ALA A 356 -14.22 18.43 -10.97
CA ALA A 356 -13.69 19.60 -10.28
C ALA A 356 -13.00 19.24 -8.95
N LEU A 357 -13.55 18.30 -8.18
CA LEU A 357 -12.93 17.79 -6.96
C LEU A 357 -11.66 16.96 -7.25
N LEU A 358 -11.62 16.17 -8.33
CA LEU A 358 -10.39 15.49 -8.77
C LEU A 358 -9.28 16.49 -9.12
N VAL A 359 -9.62 17.54 -9.87
CA VAL A 359 -8.66 18.59 -10.25
C VAL A 359 -8.17 19.33 -9.00
N SER A 360 -9.09 19.69 -8.10
CA SER A 360 -8.78 20.33 -6.83
C SER A 360 -7.87 19.46 -5.94
N SER A 361 -8.12 18.15 -5.88
CA SER A 361 -7.25 17.19 -5.20
C SER A 361 -5.83 17.21 -5.77
N GLY A 362 -5.69 17.18 -7.10
CA GLY A 362 -4.38 17.28 -7.76
C GLY A 362 -3.64 18.55 -7.39
N PHE A 363 -4.31 19.71 -7.40
CA PHE A 363 -3.71 20.98 -6.97
C PHE A 363 -3.25 20.97 -5.51
N LEU A 364 -3.99 20.32 -4.61
CA LEU A 364 -3.61 20.22 -3.19
C LEU A 364 -2.46 19.25 -2.97
N MET A 365 -2.54 18.03 -3.52
CA MET A 365 -1.55 16.98 -3.32
C MET A 365 -0.20 17.30 -4.00
N PHE A 366 -0.24 17.99 -5.14
CA PHE A 366 0.96 18.34 -5.91
C PHE A 366 1.37 19.81 -5.76
N ALA A 367 0.71 20.59 -4.89
CA ALA A 367 1.01 22.01 -4.68
C ALA A 367 2.50 22.29 -4.52
N ARG A 368 3.16 21.59 -3.59
CA ARG A 368 4.58 21.80 -3.26
C ARG A 368 5.55 21.46 -4.39
N SER A 369 5.14 20.63 -5.34
CA SER A 369 5.98 20.31 -6.51
C SER A 369 6.00 21.44 -7.56
N THR A 370 5.19 22.50 -7.37
CA THR A 370 5.13 23.64 -8.29
C THR A 370 5.88 24.86 -7.73
N PRO A 371 6.48 25.71 -8.60
CA PRO A 371 7.19 26.93 -8.17
C PRO A 371 6.35 27.89 -7.31
N ASN A 372 5.03 27.85 -7.47
CA ASN A 372 4.07 28.68 -6.75
C ASN A 372 3.18 27.84 -5.83
N ALA A 373 3.80 27.06 -4.94
CA ALA A 373 3.12 26.10 -4.08
C ALA A 373 1.91 26.67 -3.32
N TRP A 374 2.03 27.88 -2.79
CA TRP A 374 0.93 28.55 -2.06
C TRP A 374 -0.24 28.94 -2.95
N ILE A 375 0.02 29.30 -4.21
CA ILE A 375 -1.03 29.64 -5.17
C ILE A 375 -1.76 28.36 -5.61
N ALA A 376 -1.02 27.30 -5.92
CA ALA A 376 -1.60 26.00 -6.26
C ALA A 376 -2.44 25.44 -5.10
N ALA A 377 -1.91 25.48 -3.87
CA ALA A 377 -2.64 25.09 -2.67
C ALA A 377 -3.87 25.97 -2.44
N GLY A 378 -3.75 27.29 -2.63
CA GLY A 378 -4.86 28.24 -2.49
C GLY A 378 -5.99 27.97 -3.48
N ILE A 379 -5.67 27.76 -4.76
CA ILE A 379 -6.63 27.40 -5.80
C ILE A 379 -7.33 26.07 -5.45
N GLY A 380 -6.54 25.06 -5.09
CA GLY A 380 -7.06 23.76 -4.68
C GLY A 380 -8.01 23.87 -3.49
N ALA A 381 -7.61 24.58 -2.43
CA ALA A 381 -8.40 24.76 -1.22
C ALA A 381 -9.69 25.54 -1.49
N ILE A 382 -9.62 26.65 -2.24
CA ILE A 382 -10.80 27.46 -2.58
C ILE A 382 -11.80 26.64 -3.38
N LEU A 383 -11.34 25.90 -4.40
CA LEU A 383 -12.22 25.03 -5.20
C LEU A 383 -12.87 23.92 -4.35
N SER A 384 -12.08 23.25 -3.50
CA SER A 384 -12.60 22.22 -2.59
C SER A 384 -13.63 22.80 -1.62
N ILE A 385 -13.30 23.89 -0.92
CA ILE A 385 -14.16 24.50 0.08
C ILE A 385 -15.43 25.04 -0.59
N ALA A 386 -15.31 25.74 -1.72
CA ALA A 386 -16.48 26.26 -2.44
C ALA A 386 -17.44 25.14 -2.83
N ILE A 387 -16.94 24.05 -3.41
CA ILE A 387 -17.79 22.93 -3.85
C ILE A 387 -18.39 22.21 -2.64
N LEU A 388 -17.58 21.86 -1.64
CA LEU A 388 -18.05 21.10 -0.46
C LEU A 388 -19.03 21.92 0.39
N VAL A 389 -18.77 23.22 0.60
CA VAL A 389 -19.68 24.11 1.34
C VAL A 389 -21.00 24.26 0.62
N VAL A 390 -20.99 24.54 -0.70
CA VAL A 390 -22.23 24.62 -1.50
C VAL A 390 -23.05 23.35 -1.35
N LEU A 391 -22.42 22.17 -1.45
CA LEU A 391 -23.10 20.88 -1.32
C LEU A 391 -23.65 20.61 0.09
N THR A 392 -23.01 21.13 1.14
CA THR A 392 -23.53 21.01 2.51
C THR A 392 -24.67 22.00 2.81
N LEU A 393 -24.65 23.18 2.19
CA LEU A 393 -25.69 24.21 2.37
C LEU A 393 -26.96 23.85 1.61
N THR A 394 -26.87 23.31 0.39
CA THR A 394 -28.03 22.84 -0.38
C THR A 394 -28.69 21.59 0.21
N ARG A 395 -28.06 20.93 1.18
CA ARG A 395 -28.65 19.81 1.93
C ARG A 395 -29.60 20.24 3.04
N ARG A 396 -29.48 21.47 3.55
CA ARG A 396 -30.35 21.98 4.62
C ARG A 396 -31.66 22.59 4.12
N SER A 397 -31.83 22.70 2.80
CA SER A 397 -33.00 23.33 2.16
C SER A 397 -34.08 22.35 1.70
N ASP A 398 -33.82 21.04 1.81
CA ASP A 398 -34.79 19.96 1.61
C ASP A 398 -34.99 19.21 2.94
#